data_AF-A0AAP2REP2-F1
#
_entry.id   AF-A0AAP2REP2-F1
#
_cell.length_a   1.000
_cell.length_b   1.000
_cell.length_c   1.000
_cell.angle_alpha   90.00
_cell.angle_beta   90.00
_cell.angle_gamma   90.00
#
_symmetry.space_group_name_H-M   'P 1'
#
loop_
_entity.id
_entity.type
_entity.pdbx_description
1 polymer ?
#
loop_
_entity_poly.entity_id
_entity_poly.type
_entity_poly.pdbx_seq_one_letter_code
_entity_poly.pdbx_strand_id
1 'polypeptide(L)' 'MSNANIKFIEVGLSFLVLLIFIASMALAKDIFGESANIAYVAILLAFTVIMCFIGFKVASKSY' A
#
# COMPACT_ATOMS: atom_id res chain seq x y z
N MET A 1 -12.90 0.18 25.81
CA MET A 1 -12.25 -0.84 24.94
C MET A 1 -12.40 -0.58 23.43
N SER A 2 -12.77 0.64 22.97
CA SER A 2 -12.99 0.94 21.54
C SER A 2 -11.71 1.30 20.76
N ASN A 3 -10.73 1.95 21.39
CA ASN A 3 -9.53 2.47 20.71
C ASN A 3 -8.48 1.41 20.32
N ALA A 4 -8.44 0.25 20.99
CA ALA A 4 -7.44 -0.78 20.70
C ALA A 4 -7.73 -1.52 19.38
N ASN A 5 -9.01 -1.75 19.07
CA ASN A 5 -9.43 -2.41 17.82
C ASN A 5 -9.15 -1.54 16.59
N ILE A 6 -9.31 -0.22 16.69
CA ILE A 6 -9.03 0.71 15.58
C ILE A 6 -7.53 0.70 15.24
N LYS A 7 -6.65 0.72 16.26
CA LYS A 7 -5.20 0.64 16.06
C LYS A 7 -4.75 -0.71 15.48
N PHE A 8 -5.36 -1.82 15.90
CA PHE A 8 -5.05 -3.14 15.33
C PHE A 8 -5.47 -3.27 13.87
N ILE A 9 -6.62 -2.70 13.50
CA ILE A 9 -7.10 -2.68 12.11
C ILE A 9 -6.20 -1.78 11.25
N GLU A 10 -5.76 -0.62 11.74
CA GLU A 10 -4.81 0.25 11.03
C GLU A 10 -3.46 -0.45 10.80
N VAL A 11 -2.88 -1.04 11.85
CA VAL A 11 -1.59 -1.75 11.76
C VAL A 11 -1.71 -2.97 10.85
N GLY A 12 -2.80 -3.73 10.95
CA GLY A 12 -3.06 -4.88 10.09
C GLY A 12 -3.23 -4.48 8.61
N LEU A 13 -3.92 -3.37 8.34
CA LEU A 13 -4.10 -2.85 7.00
C LEU A 13 -2.77 -2.38 6.39
N SER A 14 -1.91 -1.69 7.16
CA SER A 14 -0.58 -1.29 6.71
C SER A 14 0.29 -2.51 6.36
N PHE A 15 0.24 -3.57 7.16
CA PHE A 15 0.98 -4.81 6.90
C PHE A 15 0.49 -5.52 5.63
N LEU A 16 -0.82 -5.55 5.42
CA LEU A 16 -1.43 -6.16 4.24
C LEU A 16 -1.08 -5.38 2.96
N VAL A 17 -1.12 -4.05 3.02
CA VAL A 17 -0.72 -3.18 1.91
C VAL A 17 0.77 -3.36 1.58
N LEU A 18 1.62 -3.49 2.59
CA LEU A 18 3.06 -3.76 2.41
C LEU A 18 3.32 -5.12 1.75
N LEU A 19 2.63 -6.18 2.19
CA LEU A 19 2.75 -7.52 1.59
C LEU A 19 2.34 -7.53 0.12
N ILE A 20 1.24 -6.83 -0.23
CA ILE A 20 0.80 -6.70 -1.62
C ILE A 20 1.86 -5.96 -2.44
N PHE A 21 2.45 -4.88 -1.91
CA PHE A 21 3.49 -4.14 -2.61
C PHE A 21 4.72 -5.01 -2.91
N ILE A 22 5.21 -5.75 -1.92
CA ILE A 22 6.35 -6.67 -2.11
C ILE A 22 6.01 -7.73 -3.15
N ALA A 23 4.81 -8.32 -3.08
CA ALA A 23 4.36 -9.32 -4.05
C ALA A 23 4.26 -8.72 -5.47
N SER A 24 3.71 -7.52 -5.63
CA SER A 24 3.62 -6.83 -6.92
C SER A 24 5.01 -6.53 -7.50
N MET A 25 5.96 -6.08 -6.68
CA MET A 25 7.33 -5.82 -7.10
C MET A 25 8.07 -7.12 -7.47
N ALA A 26 7.88 -8.20 -6.71
CA ALA A 26 8.45 -9.50 -7.05
C ALA A 26 7.90 -10.03 -8.39
N LEU A 27 6.58 -9.94 -8.58
CA LEU A 27 5.89 -10.47 -9.76
C LEU A 27 6.11 -9.60 -11.01
N ALA A 28 6.35 -8.30 -10.84
CA ALA A 28 6.58 -7.39 -11.96
C ALA A 28 7.78 -7.79 -12.82
N LYS A 29 8.84 -8.34 -12.21
CA LYS A 29 10.00 -8.82 -12.97
C LYS A 29 9.68 -10.04 -13.82
N ASP A 30 8.95 -10.99 -13.24
CA ASP A 30 8.58 -12.24 -13.93
C ASP A 30 7.59 -12.01 -15.07
N ILE A 31 6.66 -11.06 -14.91
CA ILE A 31 5.63 -10.78 -15.93
C ILE A 31 6.16 -9.84 -17.03
N PHE A 32 6.88 -8.77 -16.65
CA PHE A 32 7.20 -7.69 -17.59
C PHE A 32 8.64 -7.75 -18.12
N GLY A 33 9.49 -8.64 -17.60
CA GLY A 33 10.84 -8.87 -18.11
C GLY A 33 11.67 -7.58 -18.23
N GLU A 34 12.12 -7.27 -19.45
CA GLU A 34 12.89 -6.05 -19.75
C GLU A 34 12.11 -4.74 -19.53
N SER A 35 10.77 -4.79 -19.63
CA SER A 35 9.88 -3.65 -19.36
C SER A 35 9.50 -3.50 -17.88
N ALA A 36 10.06 -4.33 -16.97
CA ALA A 36 9.78 -4.29 -15.54
C ALA A 36 10.09 -2.92 -14.91
N ASN A 37 11.04 -2.16 -15.46
CA ASN A 37 11.34 -0.81 -14.99
C ASN A 37 10.12 0.12 -15.02
N ILE A 38 9.32 0.07 -16.10
CA ILE A 38 8.11 0.87 -16.24
C ILE A 38 7.02 0.34 -15.28
N ALA A 39 6.92 -0.98 -15.13
CA ALA A 39 6.00 -1.61 -14.19
C ALA A 39 6.32 -1.22 -12.73
N TYR A 40 7.60 -1.16 -12.34
CA TYR A 40 8.02 -0.71 -11.01
C TYR A 40 7.62 0.74 -10.73
N VAL A 41 7.81 1.62 -11.71
CA VAL A 41 7.38 3.02 -11.60
C VAL A 41 5.87 3.10 -11.43
N ALA A 42 5.10 2.34 -12.21
CA ALA A 42 3.65 2.29 -12.10
C ALA A 42 3.18 1.76 -10.73
N ILE A 43 3.80 0.69 -10.22
CA ILE A 43 3.50 0.10 -8.90
C ILE A 43 3.80 1.10 -7.79
N LEU A 44 4.94 1.80 -7.85
CA LEU A 44 5.30 2.86 -6.90
C LEU A 44 4.28 4.01 -6.90
N LEU A 45 3.85 4.45 -8.08
CA LEU A 45 2.85 5.50 -8.23
C LEU A 45 1.50 5.08 -7.63
N ALA A 46 1.04 3.88 -7.97
CA ALA A 46 -0.20 3.31 -7.42
C ALA A 46 -0.13 3.18 -5.90
N PHE A 47 0.99 2.69 -5.36
CA PHE A 47 1.21 2.57 -3.92
C PHE A 47 1.17 3.92 -3.21
N THR A 48 1.80 4.94 -3.80
CA THR A 48 1.82 6.30 -3.26
C THR A 48 0.40 6.89 -3.19
N VAL A 49 -0.40 6.71 -4.25
CA VAL A 49 -1.80 7.17 -4.28
C VAL A 49 -2.61 6.47 -3.18
N ILE A 50 -2.48 5.15 -3.03
CA ILE A 50 -3.18 4.37 -2.00
C ILE A 50 -2.80 4.89 -0.60
N MET A 51 -1.51 5.10 -0.33
CA MET A 51 -1.03 5.64 0.95
C MET A 51 -1.56 7.04 1.22
N CYS A 52 -1.62 7.92 0.21
CA CYS A 52 -2.24 9.24 0.33
C CYS A 52 -3.73 9.15 0.65
N PHE A 53 -4.48 8.25 0.00
CA PHE A 53 -5.90 8.05 0.29
C PHE A 53 -6.15 7.51 1.69
N ILE A 54 -5.33 6.55 2.14
CA ILE A 54 -5.39 6.03 3.51
C ILE A 54 -5.06 7.15 4.49
N GLY A 55 -3.96 7.87 4.29
CA GLY A 55 -3.55 9.00 5.12
C GLY A 55 -4.61 10.10 5.19
N PHE A 56 -5.25 10.43 4.08
CA PHE A 56 -6.35 11.39 4.03
C PHE A 56 -7.58 10.91 4.82
N LYS A 57 -7.95 9.64 4.67
CA LYS A 57 -9.07 9.04 5.41
C LYS A 57 -8.81 9.00 6.93
N VAL A 58 -7.56 8.77 7.33
CA VAL A 58 -7.13 8.80 8.73
C VAL A 58 -7.11 10.24 9.25
N ALA A 59 -6.53 11.19 8.50
CA ALA A 59 -6.47 12.60 8.87
C ALA A 59 -7.87 13.24 8.98
N SER A 60 -8.79 12.89 8.09
CA SER A 60 -10.18 13.39 8.10
C SER A 60 -11.01 12.89 9.29
N LYS A 61 -10.56 11.86 10.02
CA LYS A 61 -11.18 11.41 11.27
C LYS A 61 -10.61 12.08 12.52
N SER A 62 -9.52 12.84 12.39
CA SER A 62 -8.88 13.55 13.50
C SER A 62 -9.33 15.00 13.67
N TYR A 63 -10.19 15.53 12.78
CA TYR A 63 -10.79 16.85 12.87
C TYR A 63 -12.27 16.78 13.26
#